data_AF-A0A8A4UX33-F1
#
_entry.id   AF-A0A8A4UX33-F1
#
_cell.length_a   1.000
_cell.length_b   1.000
_cell.length_c   1.000
_cell.angle_alpha   90.00
_cell.angle_beta   90.00
_cell.angle_gamma   90.00
#
_symmetry.space_group_name_H-M   'P 1'
#
loop_
_entity.id
_entity.type
_entity.pdbx_description
1 polymer ?
#
loop_
_entity_poly.entity_id
_entity_poly.type
_entity_poly.pdbx_seq_one_letter_code
_entity_poly.pdbx_strand_id
1 'polypeptide(L)'
;MRGKYADFDRWIPFIRKINFIEETMLGDYYFSMVIMPDDSVISLEKEDITYFHSVGVSKKSDILNKIRKLNIANWKRRYELFLAPTDGIDWSLEFECLNRSQEYKKFKFGGYNVFPDNFDDMLTTLKIKPFHSERYTFKSLDEFKELVEIGYELQFVLRGTCWLVEPSDYGIDSRHLCIACDPEKEDFLVEFKDTEEFLNYKINGKQIRDQWEDITDWQY
;
A
#
# COMPACT_ATOMS: atom_id res chain seq x y z
N MET A 1 -5.59 -22.03 -25.89
CA MET A 1 -5.36 -20.84 -25.03
C MET A 1 -3.90 -20.31 -25.00
N ARG A 2 -2.99 -20.69 -25.92
CA ARG A 2 -1.63 -20.08 -26.00
C ARG A 2 -1.61 -18.60 -26.47
N GLY A 3 -2.72 -18.09 -27.01
CA GLY A 3 -2.77 -16.78 -27.68
C GLY A 3 -2.73 -15.55 -26.76
N LYS A 4 -3.45 -15.55 -25.64
CA LYS A 4 -3.57 -14.35 -24.77
C LYS A 4 -2.24 -13.94 -24.12
N TYR A 5 -1.35 -14.91 -23.86
CA TYR A 5 -0.06 -14.71 -23.19
C TYR A 5 1.02 -14.16 -24.12
N ALA A 6 1.21 -14.81 -25.27
CA ALA A 6 2.16 -14.35 -26.30
C ALA A 6 1.78 -12.98 -26.87
N ASP A 7 0.49 -12.65 -26.79
CA ASP A 7 -0.03 -11.34 -27.11
C ASP A 7 0.37 -10.31 -26.03
N PHE A 8 0.14 -10.58 -24.74
CA PHE A 8 0.56 -9.64 -23.67
C PHE A 8 2.03 -9.23 -23.72
N ASP A 9 2.96 -10.17 -23.92
CA ASP A 9 4.41 -9.88 -23.98
C ASP A 9 4.78 -8.86 -25.06
N ARG A 10 4.06 -8.89 -26.21
CA ARG A 10 4.24 -7.94 -27.31
C ARG A 10 3.76 -6.54 -26.95
N TRP A 11 2.82 -6.44 -26.01
CA TRP A 11 2.21 -5.19 -25.59
C TRP A 11 2.91 -4.50 -24.43
N ILE A 12 3.82 -5.19 -23.72
CA ILE A 12 4.59 -4.63 -22.59
C ILE A 12 5.25 -3.26 -22.91
N PRO A 13 5.92 -3.04 -24.06
CA PRO A 13 6.50 -1.72 -24.38
C PRO A 13 5.48 -0.57 -24.43
N PHE A 14 4.21 -0.90 -24.63
CA PHE A 14 3.11 0.05 -24.83
C PHE A 14 2.26 0.26 -23.59
N ILE A 15 2.64 -0.33 -22.44
CA ILE A 15 1.94 -0.09 -21.18
C ILE A 15 2.01 1.41 -20.84
N ARG A 16 0.84 1.95 -20.48
CA ARG A 16 0.63 3.34 -20.05
C ARG A 16 0.14 3.41 -18.61
N LYS A 17 -0.60 2.38 -18.17
CA LYS A 17 -1.14 2.31 -16.83
C LYS A 17 -1.17 0.87 -16.35
N ILE A 18 -0.93 0.68 -15.05
CA ILE A 18 -1.04 -0.60 -14.37
C ILE A 18 -1.90 -0.33 -13.14
N ASN A 19 -3.11 -0.89 -13.10
CA ASN A 19 -3.93 -0.90 -11.89
C ASN A 19 -3.67 -2.21 -11.18
N PHE A 20 -3.53 -2.11 -9.87
CA PHE A 20 -3.19 -3.20 -9.00
C PHE A 20 -4.20 -3.21 -7.84
N ILE A 21 -4.72 -4.39 -7.52
CA ILE A 21 -5.69 -4.60 -6.45
C ILE A 21 -5.21 -5.79 -5.62
N GLU A 22 -5.05 -5.55 -4.32
CA GLU A 22 -4.87 -6.58 -3.31
C GLU A 22 -6.21 -6.81 -2.63
N GLU A 23 -6.71 -8.04 -2.66
CA GLU A 23 -8.01 -8.41 -2.10
C GLU A 23 -7.71 -9.19 -0.81
N THR A 24 -7.98 -8.58 0.34
CA THR A 24 -7.74 -9.18 1.66
C THR A 24 -9.05 -9.38 2.42
N MET A 25 -9.03 -10.14 3.51
CA MET A 25 -10.20 -10.27 4.39
C MET A 25 -10.55 -8.97 5.13
N LEU A 26 -9.61 -8.00 5.21
CA LEU A 26 -9.77 -6.72 5.90
C LEU A 26 -10.18 -5.59 4.95
N GLY A 27 -10.17 -5.82 3.64
CA GLY A 27 -10.50 -4.81 2.63
C GLY A 27 -9.69 -4.98 1.34
N ASP A 28 -10.13 -4.28 0.29
CA ASP A 28 -9.42 -4.21 -0.98
C ASP A 28 -8.48 -3.01 -1.00
N TYR A 29 -7.20 -3.24 -1.26
CA TYR A 29 -6.21 -2.18 -1.43
C TYR A 29 -5.98 -1.91 -2.92
N TYR A 30 -5.93 -0.63 -3.29
CA TYR A 30 -5.80 -0.22 -4.67
C TYR A 30 -4.52 0.58 -4.90
N PHE A 31 -3.81 0.23 -5.96
CA PHE A 31 -2.62 0.92 -6.38
C PHE A 31 -2.64 1.11 -7.89
N SER A 32 -1.99 2.17 -8.37
CA SER A 32 -1.94 2.49 -9.79
C SER A 32 -0.58 3.06 -10.17
N MET A 33 0.08 2.48 -11.16
CA MET A 33 1.23 3.11 -11.81
C MET A 33 0.81 3.77 -13.10
N VAL A 34 1.18 5.03 -13.26
CA VAL A 34 1.01 5.78 -14.51
C VAL A 34 2.37 5.97 -15.16
N ILE A 35 2.50 5.46 -16.38
CA ILE A 35 3.72 5.53 -17.18
C ILE A 35 3.63 6.74 -18.11
N MET A 36 4.41 7.75 -17.80
CA MET A 36 4.43 9.04 -18.48
C MET A 36 5.17 8.96 -19.83
N PRO A 37 4.91 9.89 -20.77
CA PRO A 37 5.59 9.93 -22.07
C PRO A 37 7.11 10.15 -22.00
N ASP A 38 7.60 10.78 -20.93
CA ASP A 38 9.00 11.13 -20.68
C ASP A 38 9.82 10.00 -20.02
N ASP A 39 9.30 8.77 -20.03
CA ASP A 39 9.89 7.58 -19.42
C ASP A 39 9.85 7.56 -17.88
N SER A 40 9.22 8.56 -17.24
CA SER A 40 8.93 8.51 -15.80
C SER A 40 7.71 7.64 -15.49
N VAL A 41 7.71 6.99 -14.33
CA VAL A 41 6.59 6.22 -13.79
C VAL A 41 6.19 6.85 -12.47
N ILE A 42 4.97 7.34 -12.39
CA ILE A 42 4.37 7.86 -11.17
C ILE A 42 3.61 6.71 -10.53
N SER A 43 3.99 6.38 -9.30
CA SER A 43 3.28 5.40 -8.48
C SER A 43 2.26 6.12 -7.63
N LEU A 44 1.00 5.71 -7.74
CA LEU A 44 -0.14 6.26 -7.03
C LEU A 44 -0.71 5.19 -6.12
N GLU A 45 -0.80 5.49 -4.84
CA GLU A 45 -1.42 4.63 -3.83
C GLU A 45 -2.76 5.22 -3.41
N LYS A 46 -3.74 4.34 -3.17
CA LYS A 46 -5.09 4.71 -2.79
C LYS A 46 -5.32 4.33 -1.33
N GLU A 47 -5.41 5.34 -0.48
CA GLU A 47 -5.58 5.20 0.97
C GLU A 47 -7.07 4.96 1.34
N ASP A 48 -8.00 5.51 0.57
CA ASP A 48 -9.45 5.26 0.67
C ASP A 48 -10.15 5.52 -0.69
N ILE A 49 -11.43 5.17 -0.86
CA ILE A 49 -12.19 5.11 -2.14
C ILE A 49 -12.09 6.36 -3.03
N THR A 50 -11.62 7.48 -2.49
CA THR A 50 -11.73 8.82 -3.08
C THR A 50 -10.40 9.49 -3.47
N TYR A 51 -9.25 9.09 -2.92
CA TYR A 51 -7.99 9.85 -3.10
C TYR A 51 -6.78 8.97 -3.43
N PHE A 52 -5.89 9.50 -4.27
CA PHE A 52 -4.58 8.91 -4.58
C PHE A 52 -3.47 9.89 -4.21
N HIS A 53 -2.40 9.41 -3.60
CA HIS A 53 -1.18 10.19 -3.39
C HIS A 53 0.01 9.56 -4.15
N SER A 54 1.01 10.39 -4.49
CA SER A 54 2.20 9.95 -5.22
C SER A 54 3.23 9.40 -4.25
N VAL A 55 3.60 8.13 -4.41
CA VAL A 55 4.54 7.44 -3.50
C VAL A 55 5.94 7.25 -4.08
N GLY A 56 6.14 7.56 -5.36
CA GLY A 56 7.49 7.53 -5.94
C GLY A 56 7.55 7.72 -7.44
N VAL A 57 8.77 8.00 -7.92
CA VAL A 57 9.10 8.09 -9.35
C VAL A 57 10.16 7.07 -9.70
N SER A 58 9.88 6.23 -10.71
CA SER A 58 10.81 5.23 -11.25
C SER A 58 10.99 5.38 -12.75
N LYS A 59 12.05 4.75 -13.31
CA LYS A 59 12.23 4.68 -14.76
C LYS A 59 11.35 3.58 -15.35
N LYS A 60 10.65 3.89 -16.44
CA LYS A 60 9.79 2.95 -17.17
C LYS A 60 10.55 1.71 -17.61
N SER A 61 11.75 1.86 -18.16
CA SER A 61 12.57 0.73 -18.61
C SER A 61 12.83 -0.31 -17.51
N ASP A 62 13.07 0.13 -16.28
CA ASP A 62 13.26 -0.76 -15.13
C ASP A 62 11.98 -1.53 -14.79
N ILE A 63 10.84 -0.83 -14.73
CA ILE A 63 9.53 -1.43 -14.45
C ILE A 63 9.13 -2.44 -15.53
N LEU A 64 9.27 -2.11 -16.81
CA LEU A 64 8.92 -3.01 -17.92
C LEU A 64 9.80 -4.26 -17.95
N ASN A 65 11.10 -4.13 -17.65
CA ASN A 65 12.01 -5.26 -17.56
C ASN A 65 11.63 -6.21 -16.41
N LYS A 66 11.19 -5.65 -15.28
CA LYS A 66 10.71 -6.42 -14.13
C LYS A 66 9.41 -7.17 -14.44
N ILE A 67 8.42 -6.50 -15.06
CA ILE A 67 7.16 -7.13 -15.49
C ILE A 67 7.41 -8.34 -16.39
N ARG A 68 8.35 -8.22 -17.35
CA ARG A 68 8.73 -9.34 -18.22
C ARG A 68 9.28 -10.54 -17.45
N LYS A 69 10.13 -10.28 -16.45
CA LYS A 69 10.78 -11.33 -15.65
C LYS A 69 9.79 -12.06 -14.75
N LEU A 70 8.85 -11.32 -14.14
CA LEU A 70 7.83 -11.88 -13.26
C LEU A 70 6.96 -12.90 -14.00
N ASN A 71 6.68 -12.67 -15.29
CA ASN A 71 5.85 -13.58 -16.09
C ASN A 71 4.46 -13.80 -15.43
N ILE A 72 3.88 -12.67 -15.01
CA ILE A 72 2.62 -12.50 -14.26
C ILE A 72 1.47 -13.25 -14.92
N ALA A 73 1.42 -13.22 -16.26
CA ALA A 73 0.33 -13.81 -17.01
C ALA A 73 0.21 -15.33 -16.78
N ASN A 74 1.29 -16.01 -16.36
CA ASN A 74 1.28 -17.43 -16.05
C ASN A 74 1.05 -17.76 -14.56
N TRP A 75 1.01 -16.77 -13.66
CA TRP A 75 0.99 -17.02 -12.21
C TRP A 75 -0.22 -17.85 -11.77
N LYS A 76 -1.44 -17.43 -12.13
CA LYS A 76 -2.65 -18.21 -11.80
C LYS A 76 -2.51 -19.68 -12.21
N ARG A 77 -2.10 -19.94 -13.45
CA ARG A 77 -1.95 -21.31 -13.97
C ARG A 77 -0.86 -22.10 -13.24
N ARG A 78 0.22 -21.45 -12.78
CA ARG A 78 1.26 -22.13 -12.00
C ARG A 78 0.69 -22.69 -10.71
N TYR A 79 -0.29 -22.01 -10.11
CA TYR A 79 -0.75 -22.28 -8.74
C TYR A 79 -2.18 -22.79 -8.62
N GLU A 80 -2.97 -22.76 -9.70
CA GLU A 80 -4.36 -23.23 -9.78
C GLU A 80 -4.53 -24.73 -9.43
N LEU A 81 -3.43 -25.50 -9.43
CA LEU A 81 -3.42 -26.93 -9.11
C LEU A 81 -2.66 -27.27 -7.81
N PHE A 82 -2.11 -26.29 -7.11
CA PHE A 82 -1.32 -26.53 -5.90
C PHE A 82 -2.14 -26.28 -4.62
N LEU A 83 -2.06 -27.22 -3.68
CA LEU A 83 -2.32 -26.97 -2.26
C LEU A 83 -1.10 -26.26 -1.64
N ALA A 84 -0.66 -25.16 -2.25
CA ALA A 84 0.41 -24.35 -1.69
C ALA A 84 -0.14 -23.59 -0.48
N PRO A 85 0.66 -23.34 0.57
CA PRO A 85 0.28 -22.41 1.62
C PRO A 85 -0.03 -21.06 0.99
N THR A 86 -1.28 -20.64 1.12
CA THR A 86 -1.75 -19.28 0.84
C THR A 86 -1.85 -18.57 2.18
N ASP A 87 -1.51 -17.28 2.24
CA ASP A 87 -1.77 -16.43 3.40
C ASP A 87 -3.19 -15.83 3.39
N GLY A 88 -3.98 -16.11 2.34
CA GLY A 88 -5.35 -15.63 2.19
C GLY A 88 -5.47 -14.32 1.41
N ILE A 89 -4.40 -13.86 0.77
CA ILE A 89 -4.40 -12.66 -0.06
C ILE A 89 -4.61 -13.04 -1.53
N ASP A 90 -5.68 -12.52 -2.10
CA ASP A 90 -5.97 -12.58 -3.53
C ASP A 90 -5.47 -11.30 -4.20
N TRP A 91 -5.21 -11.36 -5.50
CA TRP A 91 -4.79 -10.16 -6.22
C TRP A 91 -5.28 -10.10 -7.65
N SER A 92 -5.44 -8.87 -8.15
CA SER A 92 -5.68 -8.61 -9.55
C SER A 92 -4.81 -7.49 -10.11
N LEU A 93 -4.40 -7.66 -11.36
CA LEU A 93 -3.57 -6.74 -12.11
C LEU A 93 -4.23 -6.43 -13.44
N GLU A 94 -4.22 -5.15 -13.78
CA GLU A 94 -4.82 -4.65 -14.99
C GLU A 94 -3.85 -3.73 -15.71
N PHE A 95 -3.49 -4.10 -16.94
CA PHE A 95 -2.57 -3.36 -17.78
C PHE A 95 -3.35 -2.66 -18.89
N GLU A 96 -3.20 -1.34 -18.97
CA GLU A 96 -3.71 -0.55 -20.06
C GLU A 96 -2.56 -0.16 -20.99
N CYS A 97 -2.70 -0.50 -22.26
CA CYS A 97 -1.68 -0.31 -23.27
C CYS A 97 -2.20 0.55 -24.41
N LEU A 98 -1.35 1.44 -24.92
CA LEU A 98 -1.64 2.26 -26.10
C LEU A 98 -0.42 2.25 -27.01
N ASN A 99 -0.53 1.57 -28.15
CA ASN A 99 0.59 1.44 -29.09
C ASN A 99 0.77 2.70 -29.94
N ARG A 100 1.81 2.69 -30.80
CA ARG A 100 2.14 3.85 -31.66
C ARG A 100 1.04 4.17 -32.68
N SER A 101 0.24 3.18 -33.06
CA SER A 101 -0.90 3.32 -33.98
C SER A 101 -2.18 3.75 -33.27
N GLN A 102 -2.11 4.15 -31.99
CA GLN A 102 -3.27 4.51 -31.15
C GLN A 102 -4.24 3.35 -30.91
N GLU A 103 -3.81 2.11 -31.10
CA GLU A 103 -4.60 0.96 -30.72
C GLU A 103 -4.51 0.77 -29.20
N TYR A 104 -5.69 0.74 -28.56
CA TYR A 104 -5.83 0.52 -27.13
C TYR A 104 -6.08 -0.95 -26.83
N LYS A 105 -5.42 -1.46 -25.79
CA LYS A 105 -5.64 -2.81 -25.32
C LYS A 105 -5.53 -2.92 -23.81
N LYS A 106 -6.41 -3.75 -23.25
CA LYS A 106 -6.51 -3.99 -21.81
C LYS A 106 -6.26 -5.45 -21.50
N PHE A 107 -5.39 -5.73 -20.54
CA PHE A 107 -5.10 -7.08 -20.06
C PHE A 107 -5.39 -7.17 -18.57
N LYS A 108 -6.23 -8.12 -18.16
CA LYS A 108 -6.49 -8.41 -16.75
C LYS A 108 -5.95 -9.80 -16.39
N PHE A 109 -5.22 -9.85 -15.28
CA PHE A 109 -4.70 -11.05 -14.63
C PHE A 109 -5.08 -11.01 -13.16
N GLY A 110 -5.07 -12.17 -12.51
CA GLY A 110 -5.24 -12.26 -11.08
C GLY A 110 -4.65 -13.57 -10.58
N GLY A 111 -4.56 -13.74 -9.28
CA GLY A 111 -4.00 -14.93 -8.66
C GLY A 111 -4.07 -14.87 -7.15
N TYR A 112 -3.30 -15.76 -6.54
CA TYR A 112 -3.20 -15.95 -5.10
C TYR A 112 -1.78 -15.56 -4.67
N ASN A 113 -1.60 -15.03 -3.47
CA ASN A 113 -0.28 -14.92 -2.87
C ASN A 113 0.18 -16.31 -2.38
N VAL A 114 1.26 -16.81 -2.96
CA VAL A 114 1.69 -18.21 -2.84
C VAL A 114 3.21 -18.35 -2.86
N PHE A 115 3.76 -19.14 -1.95
CA PHE A 115 5.19 -19.44 -1.99
C PHE A 115 5.57 -20.35 -3.19
N PRO A 116 6.71 -20.16 -3.87
CA PRO A 116 7.77 -19.16 -3.60
C PRO A 116 7.62 -17.84 -4.37
N ASP A 117 6.75 -17.77 -5.38
CA ASP A 117 6.47 -16.51 -6.09
C ASP A 117 5.49 -15.69 -5.23
N ASN A 118 5.98 -15.13 -4.13
CA ASN A 118 5.14 -14.27 -3.30
C ASN A 118 4.88 -12.96 -4.05
N PHE A 119 3.69 -12.48 -3.83
CA PHE A 119 3.22 -11.23 -4.34
C PHE A 119 4.00 -10.04 -3.78
N ASP A 120 4.47 -10.18 -2.54
CA ASP A 120 5.35 -9.21 -1.87
C ASP A 120 6.65 -8.98 -2.65
N ASP A 121 7.25 -10.02 -3.25
CA ASP A 121 8.43 -9.89 -4.10
C ASP A 121 8.10 -9.10 -5.36
N MET A 122 6.88 -9.21 -5.89
CA MET A 122 6.43 -8.38 -7.01
C MET A 122 6.29 -6.93 -6.56
N LEU A 123 5.63 -6.66 -5.43
CA LEU A 123 5.46 -5.30 -4.91
C LEU A 123 6.84 -4.66 -4.67
N THR A 124 7.72 -5.36 -3.94
CA THR A 124 9.12 -4.99 -3.71
C THR A 124 9.87 -4.75 -5.02
N THR A 125 9.75 -5.69 -5.96
CA THR A 125 10.37 -5.58 -7.28
C THR A 125 9.88 -4.34 -7.99
N LEU A 126 8.58 -4.06 -7.98
CA LEU A 126 8.01 -2.91 -8.65
C LEU A 126 8.18 -1.60 -7.85
N LYS A 127 8.81 -1.66 -6.68
CA LYS A 127 8.90 -0.54 -5.71
C LYS A 127 7.52 0.00 -5.32
N ILE A 128 6.54 -0.89 -5.34
CA ILE A 128 5.22 -0.67 -4.78
C ILE A 128 5.38 -0.99 -3.31
N LYS A 129 5.08 -0.04 -2.44
CA LYS A 129 5.10 -0.30 -1.01
C LYS A 129 3.86 -1.14 -0.70
N PRO A 130 4.00 -2.38 -0.21
CA PRO A 130 2.87 -3.08 0.39
C PRO A 130 2.41 -2.29 1.60
N PHE A 131 1.10 -2.21 1.82
CA PHE A 131 0.51 -1.58 3.01
C PHE A 131 1.07 -2.18 4.31
N HIS A 132 1.56 -3.43 4.27
CA HIS A 132 1.97 -4.17 5.46
C HIS A 132 3.49 -4.33 5.72
N SER A 133 4.41 -3.71 4.95
CA SER A 133 5.82 -4.19 5.03
C SER A 133 6.95 -3.18 5.27
N GLU A 134 6.73 -1.87 5.35
CA GLU A 134 7.83 -0.97 5.73
C GLU A 134 7.46 0.03 6.83
N ARG A 135 8.02 -0.28 8.00
CA ARG A 135 8.41 0.62 9.11
C ARG A 135 8.52 2.07 8.63
N TYR A 136 7.53 2.89 8.95
CA TYR A 136 7.60 4.31 8.66
C TYR A 136 8.43 4.99 9.73
N THR A 137 9.65 5.43 9.37
CA THR A 137 10.44 6.29 10.24
C THR A 137 9.99 7.72 10.09
N PHE A 138 9.42 8.27 11.16
CA PHE A 138 8.97 9.65 11.17
C PHE A 138 10.16 10.61 11.16
N LYS A 139 10.19 11.55 10.20
CA LYS A 139 11.28 12.53 10.04
C LYS A 139 11.00 13.83 10.78
N SER A 140 9.74 14.15 11.07
CA SER A 140 9.33 15.35 11.80
C SER A 140 7.95 15.21 12.43
N LEU A 141 7.66 16.06 13.43
CA LEU A 141 6.33 16.17 14.03
C LEU A 141 5.26 16.55 13.00
N ASP A 142 5.62 17.39 12.02
CA ASP A 142 4.72 17.79 10.93
C ASP A 142 4.36 16.60 10.03
N GLU A 143 5.33 15.72 9.70
CA GLU A 143 5.06 14.51 8.93
C GLU A 143 4.20 13.52 9.72
N PHE A 144 4.48 13.34 11.02
CA PHE A 144 3.64 12.51 11.89
C PHE A 144 2.20 13.03 11.99
N LYS A 145 2.03 14.34 12.14
CA LYS A 145 0.73 15.01 12.15
C LYS A 145 -0.03 14.79 10.84
N GLU A 146 0.63 15.00 9.70
CA GLU A 146 0.04 14.80 8.37
C GLU A 146 -0.47 13.36 8.20
N LEU A 147 0.32 12.37 8.62
CA LEU A 147 -0.06 10.95 8.56
C LEU A 147 -1.30 10.63 9.40
N VAL A 148 -1.41 11.20 10.62
CA VAL A 148 -2.63 11.04 11.43
C VAL A 148 -3.82 11.76 10.79
N GLU A 149 -3.62 12.95 10.20
CA GLU A 149 -4.68 13.71 9.53
C GLU A 149 -5.23 13.02 8.28
N ILE A 150 -4.42 12.26 7.55
CA ILE A 150 -4.87 11.49 6.38
C ILE A 150 -5.46 10.12 6.76
N GLY A 151 -5.43 9.75 8.05
CA GLY A 151 -6.02 8.51 8.56
C GLY A 151 -5.10 7.29 8.41
N TYR A 152 -3.78 7.50 8.40
CA TYR A 152 -2.83 6.41 8.32
C TYR A 152 -2.69 5.70 9.68
N GLU A 153 -2.67 4.36 9.66
CA GLU A 153 -2.43 3.56 10.87
C GLU A 153 -0.95 3.65 11.27
N LEU A 154 -0.68 4.09 12.50
CA LEU A 154 0.67 4.33 12.99
C LEU A 154 0.94 3.60 14.30
N GLN A 155 2.04 2.84 14.33
CA GLN A 155 2.59 2.27 15.55
C GLN A 155 3.86 3.04 15.97
N PHE A 156 3.90 3.47 17.23
CA PHE A 156 5.04 4.19 17.78
C PHE A 156 5.30 3.78 19.24
N VAL A 157 6.55 3.92 19.67
CA VAL A 157 6.96 3.77 21.07
C VAL A 157 7.08 5.16 21.67
N LEU A 158 6.36 5.38 22.77
CA LEU A 158 6.57 6.54 23.62
C LEU A 158 6.91 6.07 25.03
N ARG A 159 8.15 6.32 25.44
CA ARG A 159 8.68 5.99 26.78
C ARG A 159 8.52 4.52 27.17
N GLY A 160 8.73 3.63 26.20
CA GLY A 160 8.70 2.18 26.40
C GLY A 160 7.31 1.55 26.33
N THR A 161 6.26 2.33 26.04
CA THR A 161 4.91 1.81 25.77
C THR A 161 4.64 1.85 24.27
N CYS A 162 4.08 0.75 23.74
CA CYS A 162 3.54 0.71 22.38
C CYS A 162 2.29 1.55 22.30
N TRP A 163 2.15 2.32 21.24
CA TRP A 163 0.92 3.00 20.90
C TRP A 163 0.58 2.71 19.46
N LEU A 164 -0.67 2.34 19.22
CA LEU A 164 -1.27 2.32 17.90
C LEU A 164 -2.21 3.52 17.82
N VAL A 165 -2.11 4.31 16.76
CA VAL A 165 -3.11 5.32 16.40
C VAL A 165 -3.67 4.99 15.03
N GLU A 166 -4.99 4.92 14.93
CA GLU A 166 -5.72 4.51 13.73
C GLU A 166 -6.96 5.38 13.51
N PRO A 167 -7.48 5.51 12.29
CA PRO A 167 -8.74 6.19 12.04
C PRO A 167 -9.90 5.48 12.76
N SER A 168 -10.84 6.25 13.31
CA SER A 168 -12.04 5.69 13.95
C SER A 168 -13.11 5.34 12.92
N ASP A 169 -13.60 4.11 12.96
CA ASP A 169 -14.74 3.66 12.16
C ASP A 169 -16.09 4.19 12.68
N TYR A 170 -16.11 4.85 13.84
CA TYR A 170 -17.33 5.32 14.50
C TYR A 170 -17.71 6.74 14.08
N GLY A 171 -18.26 6.92 12.87
CA GLY A 171 -18.91 8.19 12.51
C GLY A 171 -19.09 8.45 11.01
N ILE A 172 -20.14 9.22 10.65
CA ILE A 172 -20.45 9.62 9.27
C ILE A 172 -19.41 10.64 8.71
N ASP A 173 -18.53 11.18 9.57
CA ASP A 173 -17.47 12.14 9.22
C ASP A 173 -16.12 11.73 9.87
N SER A 174 -15.80 10.44 9.80
CA SER A 174 -14.64 9.74 10.42
C SER A 174 -13.25 10.27 10.07
N ARG A 175 -13.14 11.19 9.11
CA ARG A 175 -11.86 11.71 8.58
C ARG A 175 -10.99 12.50 9.56
N HIS A 176 -11.49 12.79 10.76
CA HIS A 176 -10.73 13.47 11.81
C HIS A 176 -10.72 12.67 13.12
N LEU A 177 -11.50 11.60 13.21
CA LEU A 177 -11.56 10.80 14.43
C LEU A 177 -10.39 9.82 14.41
N CYS A 178 -9.54 9.84 15.43
CA CYS A 178 -8.52 8.81 15.62
C CYS A 178 -8.67 8.14 16.98
N ILE A 179 -8.33 6.85 17.02
CA ILE A 179 -8.29 6.04 18.22
C ILE A 179 -6.83 5.81 18.56
N ALA A 180 -6.42 6.03 19.82
CA ALA A 180 -5.15 5.53 20.31
C ALA A 180 -5.38 4.40 21.33
N CYS A 181 -4.64 3.31 21.16
CA CYS A 181 -4.65 2.19 22.10
C CYS A 181 -3.22 1.79 22.49
N ASP A 182 -3.11 1.24 23.69
CA ASP A 182 -1.93 0.52 24.16
C ASP A 182 -2.20 -0.96 23.86
N PRO A 183 -1.59 -1.58 22.83
CA PRO A 183 -1.90 -2.94 22.42
C PRO A 183 -1.56 -3.99 23.49
N GLU A 184 -0.79 -3.65 24.53
CA GLU A 184 -0.55 -4.53 25.68
C GLU A 184 -1.67 -4.45 26.73
N LYS A 185 -2.62 -3.51 26.58
CA LYS A 185 -3.78 -3.34 27.43
C LYS A 185 -5.06 -3.47 26.60
N GLU A 186 -5.59 -4.70 26.55
CA GLU A 186 -6.76 -5.10 25.75
C GLU A 186 -8.00 -4.17 25.88
N ASP A 187 -8.12 -3.40 26.96
CA ASP A 187 -9.26 -2.50 27.23
C ASP A 187 -8.91 -0.99 27.21
N PHE A 188 -7.70 -0.58 26.79
CA PHE A 188 -7.34 0.84 26.73
C PHE A 188 -7.56 1.42 25.34
N LEU A 189 -8.68 2.12 25.17
CA LEU A 189 -9.05 2.81 23.95
C LEU A 189 -9.39 4.27 24.26
N VAL A 190 -8.75 5.21 23.57
CA VAL A 190 -9.05 6.64 23.68
C VAL A 190 -9.40 7.19 22.31
N GLU A 191 -10.60 7.74 22.19
CA GLU A 191 -11.07 8.41 20.98
C GLU A 191 -10.73 9.90 21.03
N PHE A 192 -10.32 10.44 19.89
CA PHE A 192 -10.01 11.85 19.67
C PHE A 192 -10.82 12.37 18.50
N LYS A 193 -11.37 13.57 18.61
CA LYS A 193 -12.21 14.21 17.58
C LYS A 193 -11.41 14.71 16.36
N ASP A 194 -10.12 14.98 16.57
CA ASP A 194 -9.20 15.56 15.60
C ASP A 194 -7.73 15.27 16.02
N THR A 195 -6.82 15.41 15.06
CA THR A 195 -5.38 15.25 15.28
C THR A 195 -4.83 16.22 16.33
N GLU A 196 -5.44 17.40 16.48
CA GLU A 196 -5.01 18.36 17.50
C GLU A 196 -5.32 17.85 18.92
N GLU A 197 -6.48 17.24 19.13
CA GLU A 197 -6.86 16.64 20.40
C GLU A 197 -5.95 15.47 20.76
N PHE A 198 -5.64 14.62 19.78
CA PHE A 198 -4.65 13.55 19.93
C PHE A 198 -3.27 14.10 20.32
N LEU A 199 -2.72 15.05 19.57
CA LEU A 199 -1.39 15.60 19.85
C LEU A 199 -1.31 16.36 21.19
N ASN A 200 -2.45 16.87 21.69
CA ASN A 200 -2.55 17.52 23.00
C ASN A 200 -2.86 16.54 24.15
N TYR A 201 -3.18 15.28 23.84
CA TYR A 201 -3.44 14.24 24.83
C TYR A 201 -2.21 14.02 25.71
N LYS A 202 -2.46 13.73 26.99
CA LYS A 202 -1.40 13.59 27.99
C LYS A 202 -1.09 12.15 28.28
N ILE A 203 0.07 11.70 27.81
CA ILE A 203 0.68 10.44 28.24
C ILE A 203 1.74 10.79 29.28
N ASN A 204 1.63 10.19 30.47
CA ASN A 204 2.53 10.43 31.60
C ASN A 204 2.68 11.92 31.98
N GLY A 205 1.58 12.69 31.88
CA GLY A 205 1.49 14.08 32.33
C GLY A 205 2.01 15.13 31.35
N LYS A 206 2.60 14.73 30.21
CA LYS A 206 3.04 15.64 29.13
C LYS A 206 2.23 15.40 27.87
N GLN A 207 2.08 16.43 27.03
CA GLN A 207 1.39 16.29 25.75
C GLN A 207 2.23 15.42 24.80
N ILE A 208 1.60 14.71 23.88
CA ILE A 208 2.30 13.89 22.87
C ILE A 208 3.24 14.78 22.04
N ARG A 209 2.78 15.94 21.57
CA ARG A 209 3.60 16.90 20.80
C ARG A 209 4.86 17.38 21.52
N ASP A 210 4.76 17.56 22.84
CA ASP A 210 5.89 18.02 23.67
C ASP A 210 6.90 16.90 23.94
N GLN A 211 6.56 15.67 23.57
CA GLN A 211 7.36 14.48 23.74
C GLN A 211 7.85 13.94 22.39
N TRP A 212 7.78 14.74 21.32
CA TRP A 212 8.20 14.34 19.97
C TRP A 212 9.61 13.70 19.93
N GLU A 213 10.57 14.30 20.63
CA GLU A 213 11.95 13.78 20.67
C GLU A 213 12.07 12.42 21.39
N ASP A 214 11.07 12.06 22.20
CA ASP A 214 10.97 10.76 22.90
C ASP A 214 10.17 9.72 22.09
N ILE A 215 9.53 10.12 20.98
CA ILE A 215 8.79 9.21 20.10
C ILE A 215 9.78 8.50 19.19
N THR A 216 9.70 7.17 19.17
CA THR A 216 10.51 6.32 18.30
C THR A 216 9.61 5.34 17.58
N ASP A 217 10.03 4.89 16.41
CA ASP A 217 9.32 3.83 15.70
C ASP A 217 9.32 2.55 16.56
N TRP A 218 8.26 1.75 16.45
CA TRP A 218 8.24 0.43 17.07
C TRP A 218 9.27 -0.49 16.40
N GLN A 219 10.35 -0.82 17.13
CA GLN A 219 11.40 -1.73 16.68
C GLN A 219 11.26 -3.07 17.42
N TYR A 220 10.83 -4.11 16.70
CA TYR A 220 11.07 -5.51 17.09
C TYR A 220 12.50 -5.92 16.74
#